data_AF-A0A0M3JYW0-F1
#
_entry.id   AF-A0A0M3JYW0-F1
#
_cell.length_a   1.000
_cell.length_b   1.000
_cell.length_c   1.000
_cell.angle_alpha   90.00
_cell.angle_beta   90.00
_cell.angle_gamma   90.00
#
_symmetry.space_group_name_H-M   'P 1'
#
loop_
_entity.id
_entity.type
_entity.pdbx_description
1 polymer ?
#
loop_
_entity_poly.entity_id
_entity_poly.type
_entity_poly.pdbx_seq_one_letter_code
_entity_poly.pdbx_strand_id
1 'polypeptide(L)'
;MQSEPNVRSQLASQYEDRRIRDLERRMDYDIRYHKVMLYSKTYCPYSHRIKRILAKYDIQDMKTVELDLEADMAIMQDHLKYISGSRTVPQLYIRGRYVGGHEETAQKDESGELERLLKRAYAIRQSYRNQRKRT
;
A
#
# COMPACT_ATOMS: atom_id res chain seq x y z
N MET A 1 2.74 9.46 -51.07
CA MET A 1 1.54 9.62 -50.22
C MET A 1 1.97 9.37 -48.78
N GLN A 2 2.29 10.43 -48.03
CA GLN A 2 2.56 10.29 -46.60
C GLN A 2 1.21 10.33 -45.88
N SER A 3 0.85 9.24 -45.22
CA SER A 3 -0.36 9.14 -44.39
C SER A 3 -0.17 10.01 -43.15
N GLU A 4 -0.97 11.07 -43.00
CA GLU A 4 -0.95 11.87 -41.78
C GLU A 4 -1.41 11.03 -40.57
N PRO A 5 -0.77 11.20 -39.40
CA PRO A 5 -1.24 10.56 -38.17
C PRO A 5 -2.66 11.00 -37.84
N ASN A 6 -3.52 10.05 -37.47
CA ASN A 6 -4.89 10.34 -37.05
C ASN A 6 -4.87 11.13 -35.72
N VAL A 7 -5.11 12.44 -35.79
CA VAL A 7 -5.11 13.36 -34.64
C VAL A 7 -6.04 12.89 -33.51
N ARG A 8 -7.18 12.26 -33.85
CA ARG A 8 -8.12 11.75 -32.84
C ARG A 8 -7.54 10.59 -32.02
N SER A 9 -6.79 9.69 -32.65
CA SER A 9 -6.14 8.59 -31.92
C SER A 9 -4.97 9.08 -31.07
N GLN A 10 -4.24 10.10 -31.53
CA GLN A 10 -3.15 10.71 -30.75
C GLN A 10 -3.67 11.46 -29.51
N LEU A 11 -4.78 12.19 -29.64
CA LEU A 11 -5.41 12.84 -28.49
C LEU A 11 -5.89 11.81 -27.47
N ALA A 12 -6.56 10.75 -27.91
CA ALA A 12 -7.03 9.68 -27.02
C ALA A 12 -5.88 9.00 -26.24
N SER A 13 -4.76 8.70 -26.90
CA SER A 13 -3.59 8.13 -26.22
C SER A 13 -2.99 9.10 -25.21
N GLN A 14 -2.90 10.39 -25.54
CA GLN A 14 -2.39 11.41 -24.62
C GLN A 14 -3.26 11.55 -23.36
N TYR A 15 -4.58 11.44 -23.50
CA TYR A 15 -5.52 11.46 -22.37
C TYR A 15 -5.33 10.25 -21.46
N GLU A 16 -5.23 9.04 -22.02
CA GLU A 16 -4.97 7.83 -21.24
C GLU A 16 -3.62 7.90 -20.52
N ASP A 17 -2.56 8.33 -21.20
CA ASP A 17 -1.24 8.52 -20.58
C ASP A 17 -1.29 9.53 -19.42
N ARG A 18 -2.06 10.62 -19.58
CA ARG A 18 -2.25 11.60 -18.51
C ARG A 18 -2.98 10.99 -17.32
N ARG A 19 -4.06 10.24 -17.56
CA ARG A 19 -4.88 9.57 -16.56
C ARG A 19 -4.08 8.54 -15.77
N ILE A 20 -3.28 7.71 -16.45
CA ILE A 20 -2.37 6.74 -15.82
C ILE A 20 -1.39 7.44 -14.90
N ARG A 21 -0.74 8.51 -15.36
CA ARG A 21 0.19 9.29 -14.53
C ARG A 21 -0.49 9.95 -13.32
N ASP A 22 -1.72 10.40 -13.46
CA ASP A 22 -2.50 10.95 -12.33
C ASP A 22 -2.83 9.86 -11.29
N LEU A 23 -3.19 8.66 -11.73
CA LEU A 23 -3.44 7.51 -10.87
C LEU A 23 -2.17 7.07 -10.11
N GLU A 24 -1.05 6.91 -10.81
CA GLU A 24 0.24 6.57 -10.21
C GLU A 24 0.65 7.60 -9.14
N ARG A 25 0.52 8.90 -9.45
CA ARG A 25 0.78 9.98 -8.49
C ARG A 25 -0.09 9.89 -7.25
N ARG A 26 -1.37 9.55 -7.42
CA ARG A 26 -2.30 9.37 -6.29
C ARG A 26 -1.91 8.17 -5.44
N MET A 27 -1.53 7.05 -6.05
CA MET A 27 -1.06 5.86 -5.32
C MET A 27 0.19 6.17 -4.51
N ASP A 28 1.15 6.86 -5.12
CA ASP A 28 2.37 7.34 -4.46
C ASP A 28 2.09 8.30 -3.31
N TYR A 29 1.12 9.21 -3.51
CA TYR A 29 0.67 10.10 -2.46
C TYR A 29 0.05 9.31 -1.31
N ASP A 30 -0.90 8.41 -1.57
CA ASP A 30 -1.56 7.59 -0.55
C ASP A 30 -0.56 6.77 0.26
N ILE A 31 0.42 6.16 -0.40
CA ILE A 31 1.50 5.38 0.22
C ILE A 31 2.33 6.25 1.19
N ARG A 32 2.62 7.51 0.83
CA ARG A 32 3.40 8.43 1.66
C ARG A 32 2.57 9.14 2.73
N TYR A 33 1.30 9.43 2.44
CA TYR A 33 0.41 10.22 3.27
C TYR A 33 -0.13 9.40 4.44
N HIS A 34 -0.61 8.18 4.17
CA HIS A 34 -1.09 7.29 5.23
C HIS A 34 0.08 6.62 5.94
N LYS A 35 0.04 6.64 7.28
CA LYS A 35 1.06 5.95 8.09
C LYS A 35 1.11 4.45 7.79
N VAL A 36 -0.03 3.84 7.51
CA VAL A 36 -0.17 2.45 7.07
C VAL A 36 -1.02 2.40 5.80
N MET A 37 -0.49 1.81 4.73
CA MET A 37 -1.22 1.62 3.49
C MET A 37 -1.20 0.14 3.11
N LEU A 38 -2.36 -0.44 2.82
CA LEU A 38 -2.51 -1.83 2.43
C LEU A 38 -3.19 -1.93 1.07
N TYR A 39 -2.51 -2.55 0.10
CA TYR A 39 -3.16 -3.03 -1.12
C TYR A 39 -3.56 -4.49 -0.95
N SER A 40 -4.82 -4.77 -1.24
CA SER A 40 -5.53 -6.02 -0.91
C SER A 40 -6.39 -6.47 -2.09
N LYS A 41 -6.93 -7.69 -1.99
CA LYS A 41 -8.12 -8.11 -2.74
C LYS A 41 -9.16 -8.76 -1.84
N THR A 42 -10.44 -8.52 -2.12
CA THR A 42 -11.54 -8.97 -1.26
C THR A 42 -11.62 -10.49 -1.11
N TYR A 43 -11.27 -11.24 -2.15
CA TYR A 43 -11.32 -12.70 -2.17
C TYR A 43 -10.00 -13.39 -1.77
N CYS A 44 -8.93 -12.62 -1.53
CA CYS A 44 -7.60 -13.17 -1.33
C CYS A 44 -7.41 -13.66 0.12
N PRO A 45 -7.17 -14.96 0.37
CA PRO A 45 -7.01 -15.47 1.73
C PRO A 45 -5.80 -14.86 2.46
N TYR A 46 -4.70 -14.58 1.75
CA TYR A 46 -3.52 -13.92 2.31
C TYR A 46 -3.80 -12.46 2.71
N SER A 47 -4.66 -11.77 1.96
CA SER A 47 -5.11 -10.42 2.30
C SER A 47 -6.00 -10.42 3.55
N HIS A 48 -6.84 -11.43 3.76
CA HIS A 48 -7.57 -11.56 5.02
C HIS A 48 -6.63 -11.81 6.21
N ARG A 49 -5.58 -12.62 6.04
CA ARG A 49 -4.63 -12.91 7.11
C ARG A 49 -3.85 -11.66 7.54
N ILE A 50 -3.35 -10.85 6.59
CA ILE A 50 -2.64 -9.61 6.94
C ILE A 50 -3.57 -8.61 7.64
N LYS A 51 -4.84 -8.49 7.21
CA LYS A 51 -5.84 -7.66 7.89
C LYS A 51 -6.09 -8.11 9.33
N ARG A 52 -6.14 -9.42 9.58
CA ARG A 52 -6.25 -9.98 10.94
C ARG A 52 -5.04 -9.68 11.81
N ILE A 53 -3.82 -9.71 11.24
CA ILE A 53 -2.60 -9.30 11.94
C ILE A 53 -2.69 -7.82 12.32
N LEU A 54 -3.02 -6.96 11.35
CA LEU A 54 -3.12 -5.50 11.57
C LEU A 54 -4.22 -5.13 12.55
N ALA A 55 -5.33 -5.89 12.58
CA ALA A 55 -6.43 -5.68 13.54
C ALA A 55 -6.06 -5.92 15.01
N LYS A 56 -4.91 -6.57 15.29
CA LYS A 56 -4.37 -6.67 16.66
C LYS A 56 -3.87 -5.31 17.19
N TYR A 57 -3.64 -4.36 16.30
CA TYR A 57 -3.06 -3.06 16.58
C TYR A 57 -4.11 -1.95 16.46
N ASP A 58 -4.11 -1.02 17.41
CA ASP A 58 -4.98 0.17 17.40
C ASP A 58 -4.41 1.26 16.45
N ILE A 59 -4.42 0.97 15.16
CA ILE A 59 -3.84 1.82 14.11
C ILE A 59 -4.76 3.01 13.83
N GLN A 60 -4.24 4.21 14.07
CA GLN A 60 -5.01 5.47 13.98
C GLN A 60 -5.11 6.04 12.56
N ASP A 61 -4.22 5.64 11.67
CA ASP A 61 -4.17 6.10 10.28
C ASP A 61 -3.74 4.95 9.38
N MET A 62 -4.75 4.30 8.81
CA MET A 62 -4.60 3.21 7.87
C MET A 62 -5.58 3.38 6.72
N LYS A 63 -5.09 3.18 5.50
CA LYS A 63 -5.93 3.03 4.31
C LYS A 63 -5.74 1.65 3.70
N THR A 64 -6.83 1.05 3.26
CA THR A 64 -6.83 -0.19 2.48
C THR A 64 -7.48 0.07 1.13
N VAL A 65 -6.87 -0.44 0.06
CA VAL A 65 -7.46 -0.45 -1.29
C VAL A 65 -7.67 -1.89 -1.72
N GLU A 66 -8.91 -2.22 -2.07
CA GLU A 66 -9.28 -3.52 -2.63
C GLU A 66 -9.16 -3.44 -4.16
N LEU A 67 -8.03 -3.88 -4.70
CA LEU A 67 -7.71 -3.72 -6.12
C LEU A 67 -8.74 -4.37 -7.04
N ASP A 68 -9.45 -5.40 -6.58
CA ASP A 68 -10.53 -6.08 -7.32
C ASP A 68 -11.82 -5.29 -7.46
N LEU A 69 -11.94 -4.17 -6.76
CA LEU A 69 -13.07 -3.26 -6.90
C LEU A 69 -12.70 -2.01 -7.72
N GLU A 70 -11.43 -1.87 -8.13
CA GLU A 70 -10.92 -0.71 -8.86
C GLU A 70 -10.96 -0.96 -10.38
N ALA A 71 -11.51 -0.01 -11.14
CA ALA A 71 -11.58 -0.10 -12.60
C ALA A 71 -10.20 -0.21 -13.26
N ASP A 72 -9.19 0.43 -12.66
CA ASP A 72 -7.82 0.48 -13.16
C ASP A 72 -6.88 -0.55 -12.50
N MET A 73 -7.42 -1.66 -11.98
CA MET A 73 -6.64 -2.69 -11.28
C MET A 73 -5.32 -3.03 -11.99
N ALA A 74 -5.36 -3.26 -13.31
CA ALA A 74 -4.19 -3.69 -14.06
C ALA A 74 -3.05 -2.66 -14.00
N ILE A 75 -3.39 -1.38 -14.20
CA ILE A 75 -2.45 -0.25 -14.12
C ILE A 75 -1.92 -0.13 -12.69
N MET A 76 -2.80 -0.22 -11.68
CA MET A 76 -2.39 -0.17 -10.28
C MET A 76 -1.43 -1.30 -9.93
N GLN A 77 -1.68 -2.53 -10.40
CA GLN A 77 -0.77 -3.66 -10.18
C GLN A 77 0.58 -3.48 -10.88
N ASP A 78 0.61 -2.86 -12.05
CA ASP A 78 1.87 -2.53 -12.74
C ASP A 78 2.68 -1.50 -11.96
N HIS A 79 2.02 -0.45 -11.44
CA HIS A 79 2.68 0.53 -10.57
C HIS A 79 3.18 -0.11 -9.27
N LEU A 80 2.37 -0.96 -8.64
CA LEU A 80 2.79 -1.72 -7.46
C LEU A 80 4.01 -2.62 -7.75
N LYS A 81 4.06 -3.27 -8.91
CA LYS A 81 5.23 -4.04 -9.34
C LYS A 81 6.45 -3.15 -9.52
N TYR A 82 6.30 -1.99 -10.12
CA TYR A 82 7.38 -1.03 -10.31
C TYR A 82 8.00 -0.61 -8.97
N ILE A 83 7.18 -0.32 -7.94
CA ILE A 83 7.69 0.16 -6.65
C ILE A 83 8.08 -0.94 -5.65
N SER A 84 7.45 -2.13 -5.70
CA SER A 84 7.69 -3.22 -4.74
C SER A 84 8.44 -4.42 -5.32
N GLY A 85 8.54 -4.52 -6.64
CA GLY A 85 9.02 -5.70 -7.35
C GLY A 85 7.97 -6.79 -7.61
N SER A 86 6.73 -6.66 -7.08
CA SER A 86 5.68 -7.68 -7.24
C SER A 86 4.32 -7.11 -7.67
N ARG A 87 3.57 -7.87 -8.48
CA ARG A 87 2.14 -7.61 -8.80
C ARG A 87 1.18 -8.21 -7.77
N THR A 88 1.68 -9.06 -6.88
CA THR A 88 0.85 -9.86 -5.97
C THR A 88 0.34 -9.02 -4.80
N VAL A 89 -0.83 -9.38 -4.28
CA VAL A 89 -1.38 -8.88 -3.03
C VAL A 89 -1.30 -9.97 -1.95
N PRO A 90 -1.28 -9.61 -0.66
CA PRO A 90 -1.28 -8.24 -0.13
C PRO A 90 0.08 -7.54 -0.29
N GLN A 91 0.06 -6.20 -0.31
CA GLN A 91 1.26 -5.37 -0.14
C GLN A 91 1.07 -4.34 0.96
N LEU A 92 1.90 -4.42 1.99
CA LEU A 92 1.88 -3.52 3.13
C LEU A 92 2.97 -2.45 2.99
N TYR A 93 2.59 -1.20 3.24
CA TYR A 93 3.48 -0.06 3.31
C TYR A 93 3.32 0.64 4.66
N ILE A 94 4.43 1.06 5.25
CA ILE A 94 4.45 1.85 6.49
C ILE A 94 5.37 3.06 6.30
N ARG A 95 4.83 4.27 6.53
CA ARG A 95 5.50 5.56 6.21
C ARG A 95 6.10 5.60 4.80
N GLY A 96 5.34 5.22 3.78
CA GLY A 96 5.80 5.24 2.40
C GLY A 96 6.81 4.15 2.01
N ARG A 97 7.18 3.23 2.91
CA ARG A 97 8.12 2.16 2.61
C ARG A 97 7.41 0.82 2.48
N TYR A 98 7.76 0.06 1.45
CA TYR A 98 7.31 -1.32 1.31
C TYR A 98 7.83 -2.17 2.47
N VAL A 99 6.92 -2.87 3.16
CA VAL A 99 7.22 -3.72 4.32
C VAL A 99 7.20 -5.20 3.95
N GLY A 100 6.37 -5.59 2.99
CA GLY A 100 6.29 -6.96 2.49
C GLY A 100 4.85 -7.41 2.19
N GLY A 101 4.73 -8.69 1.84
CA GLY A 101 3.46 -9.38 1.70
C GLY A 101 2.99 -10.02 3.00
N HIS A 102 2.22 -11.10 2.89
CA HIS A 102 1.67 -11.78 4.06
C HIS A 102 2.75 -12.44 4.93
N GLU A 103 3.68 -13.17 4.33
CA GLU A 103 4.69 -13.95 5.05
C GLU A 103 5.65 -13.04 5.81
N GLU A 104 6.17 -12.01 5.14
CA GLU A 104 7.08 -11.06 5.77
C GLU A 104 6.38 -10.27 6.87
N THR A 105 5.10 -9.93 6.70
CA THR A 105 4.32 -9.26 7.76
C THR A 105 4.08 -10.18 8.95
N ALA A 106 3.79 -11.46 8.73
CA ALA A 106 3.63 -12.44 9.80
C ALA A 106 4.92 -12.64 10.59
N GLN A 107 6.06 -12.79 9.91
CA GLN A 107 7.38 -12.89 10.55
C GLN A 107 7.72 -11.62 11.37
N LYS A 108 7.35 -10.43 10.87
CA LYS A 108 7.54 -9.17 11.59
C LYS A 108 6.63 -9.04 12.80
N ASP A 109 5.40 -9.56 12.73
CA ASP A 109 4.48 -9.62 13.86
C ASP A 109 5.04 -10.53 14.95
N GLU A 110 5.45 -11.75 14.59
CA GLU A 110 6.02 -12.74 15.52
C GLU A 110 7.30 -12.26 16.20
N SER A 111 8.17 -11.56 15.47
CA SER A 111 9.41 -11.00 16.03
C SER A 111 9.23 -9.69 16.80
N GLY A 112 8.02 -9.11 16.82
CA GLY A 112 7.76 -7.78 17.39
C GLY A 112 8.31 -6.60 16.56
N GLU A 113 8.90 -6.87 15.40
CA GLU A 113 9.38 -5.84 14.49
C GLU A 113 8.23 -4.99 13.94
N LEU A 114 7.07 -5.59 13.66
CA LEU A 114 5.90 -4.89 13.14
C LEU A 114 5.42 -3.81 14.12
N GLU A 115 5.26 -4.16 15.39
CA GLU A 115 4.90 -3.20 16.44
C GLU A 115 5.90 -2.03 16.51
N ARG A 116 7.20 -2.34 16.43
CA ARG A 116 8.27 -1.32 16.42
C ARG A 116 8.16 -0.38 15.21
N LEU A 117 7.85 -0.91 14.02
CA LEU A 117 7.65 -0.12 12.81
C LEU A 117 6.42 0.79 12.95
N LEU A 118 5.30 0.25 13.44
CA LEU A 118 4.07 1.01 13.68
C LEU A 118 4.26 2.13 14.71
N LYS A 119 5.00 1.86 15.79
CA LYS A 119 5.39 2.87 16.80
C LYS A 119 6.24 3.99 16.19
N ARG A 120 7.27 3.65 15.41
CA ARG A 120 8.12 4.64 14.71
C ARG A 120 7.36 5.44 13.64
N ALA A 121 6.30 4.85 13.09
CA ALA A 121 5.35 5.53 12.22
C ALA A 121 4.41 6.47 12.95
N TYR A 122 4.38 6.44 14.28
CA TYR A 122 3.32 7.05 15.09
C TYR A 122 1.93 6.56 14.65
N ALA A 123 1.85 5.34 14.09
CA ALA A 123 0.62 4.72 13.61
C ALA A 123 -0.18 4.14 14.79
N ILE A 124 0.51 3.72 15.83
CA ILE A 124 -0.06 3.24 17.09
C ILE A 124 0.50 4.03 18.27
N ARG A 125 -0.22 4.02 19.39
CA ARG A 125 0.20 4.71 20.62
C ARG A 125 1.51 4.12 21.16
N GLN A 126 2.38 5.01 21.63
CA GLN A 126 3.56 4.60 22.40
C GLN A 126 3.09 4.20 23.79
N SER A 127 3.39 2.98 24.21
CA SER A 127 3.21 2.58 25.61
C SER A 127 4.26 3.33 26.42
N TYR A 128 3.86 4.34 27.21
CA TYR A 128 4.74 4.94 28.20
C TYR A 128 5.01 3.88 29.28
N ARG A 129 6.19 3.22 29.23
CA ARG A 129 6.67 2.46 30.39
C ARG A 129 6.96 3.48 31.48
N ASN A 130 6.02 3.66 32.39
CA ASN A 130 6.28 4.27 33.68
C ASN A 130 7.37 3.43 34.37
N GLN A 131 8.62 3.89 34.29
CA GLN A 131 9.66 3.43 35.19
C GLN A 131 9.34 4.01 36.57
N ARG A 132 8.36 3.42 37.25
CA ARG A 132 8.28 3.53 38.70
C ARG A 132 9.52 2.83 39.23
N LYS A 133 10.56 3.63 39.48
CA LYS A 133 11.71 3.25 40.29
C LYS A 133 11.14 2.67 41.58
N ARG A 134 11.25 1.35 41.75
CA ARG A 134 11.15 0.72 43.06
C ARG A 134 12.34 1.26 43.83
N THR A 135 12.10 2.33 44.58
CA THR A 135 12.92 2.70 45.74
C THR A 135 12.33 1.95 46.92
#